data_AF-A0AAU9EEB9-F1
#
_entry.id   AF-A0AAU9EEB9-F1
#
_cell.length_a   1.000
_cell.length_b   1.000
_cell.length_c   1.000
_cell.angle_alpha   90.00
_cell.angle_beta   90.00
_cell.angle_gamma   90.00
#
_symmetry.space_group_name_H-M   'P 1'
#
loop_
_entity.id
_entity.type
_entity.pdbx_description
1 polymer ?
#
loop_
_entity_poly.entity_id
_entity_poly.type
_entity_poly.pdbx_seq_one_letter_code
_entity_poly.pdbx_strand_id
1 'polypeptide(L)'
;MHLKQVSPGPGPQELYRAQGGPDTARRLAPAWVIHGWEQAYNRIGQPVASRDAQGQEQIVMDPARPAMYWRAVPFQAAHGSYTAYIYRVHFPSTPVSLIPFFIGAGSNMGLFVVVIIDQANQPVLVVTLGTCGCYTSLTPTNFTPAAAYPPGWRDQPVELYGESFPARLDYGGQERPRLVVQVRPGEHRVMGLGVQPAARLAEPNLYRTHATPLRPADELRRLPLGQGTTSLFYEDGVLEGHVKGAWKPWETMFIGWWCLDGTVGMDKAYGVKGNPLYTSLQPWYRQSSDLSDLPGFLKFWGWNF
;
A
#
# COMPACT_ATOMS: atom_id res chain seq x y z
N MET A 1 -1.48 20.88 13.25
CA MET A 1 -2.50 21.36 12.31
C MET A 1 -3.40 20.17 12.01
N HIS A 2 -4.65 20.16 12.49
CA HIS A 2 -5.57 19.06 12.16
C HIS A 2 -5.77 19.05 10.64
N LEU A 3 -5.42 17.94 9.99
CA LEU A 3 -5.81 17.71 8.61
C LEU A 3 -7.32 17.85 8.53
N LYS A 4 -7.83 18.58 7.53
CA LYS A 4 -9.28 18.76 7.35
C LYS A 4 -9.94 17.38 7.40
N GLN A 5 -11.01 17.29 8.21
CA GLN A 5 -11.83 16.09 8.27
C GLN A 5 -12.30 15.76 6.86
N VAL A 6 -11.99 14.56 6.39
CA VAL A 6 -12.43 14.08 5.08
C VAL A 6 -13.84 13.53 5.30
N SER A 7 -14.83 14.34 4.96
CA SER A 7 -16.23 13.90 4.94
C SER A 7 -16.55 13.31 3.57
N PRO A 8 -17.29 12.19 3.50
CA PRO A 8 -17.89 11.76 2.24
C PRO A 8 -18.68 12.92 1.63
N GLY A 9 -18.46 13.20 0.36
CA GLY A 9 -19.34 14.12 -0.37
C GLY A 9 -20.77 13.57 -0.47
N PRO A 10 -21.74 14.40 -0.88
CA PRO A 10 -23.08 13.90 -1.18
C PRO A 10 -23.03 12.92 -2.36
N GLY A 11 -23.61 11.72 -2.20
CA GLY A 11 -23.68 10.70 -3.25
C GLY A 11 -22.82 9.46 -2.99
N PRO A 12 -22.75 8.54 -3.98
CA PRO A 12 -21.98 7.31 -3.85
C PRO A 12 -20.48 7.60 -3.80
N GLN A 13 -19.75 6.86 -2.96
CA GLN A 13 -18.30 6.92 -2.86
C GLN A 13 -17.65 6.14 -4.01
N GLU A 14 -16.43 6.54 -4.38
CA GLU A 14 -15.72 5.94 -5.52
C GLU A 14 -14.91 4.72 -5.04
N LEU A 15 -15.29 3.53 -5.51
CA LEU A 15 -14.81 2.24 -5.03
C LEU A 15 -14.06 1.47 -6.12
N TYR A 16 -12.77 1.24 -5.95
CA TYR A 16 -12.00 0.36 -6.84
C TYR A 16 -12.04 -1.08 -6.33
N ARG A 17 -12.47 -2.00 -7.19
CA ARG A 17 -12.62 -3.41 -6.85
C ARG A 17 -11.82 -4.29 -7.81
N ALA A 18 -11.04 -5.20 -7.24
CA ALA A 18 -10.26 -6.18 -7.99
C ALA A 18 -11.14 -7.05 -8.90
N GLN A 19 -10.72 -7.22 -10.15
CA GLN A 19 -11.34 -8.09 -11.15
C GLN A 19 -10.28 -8.99 -11.80
N GLY A 20 -10.65 -10.24 -12.12
CA GLY A 20 -9.70 -11.22 -12.66
C GLY A 20 -8.75 -11.79 -11.61
N GLY A 21 -7.69 -12.44 -12.06
CA GLY A 21 -6.68 -13.08 -11.21
C GLY A 21 -7.15 -14.38 -10.51
N PRO A 22 -6.25 -15.07 -9.79
CA PRO A 22 -6.59 -16.26 -9.01
C PRO A 22 -7.62 -15.97 -7.92
N ASP A 23 -8.51 -16.93 -7.65
CA ASP A 23 -9.67 -16.68 -6.79
C ASP A 23 -9.26 -16.28 -5.36
N THR A 24 -8.27 -16.95 -4.75
CA THR A 24 -7.78 -16.58 -3.41
C THR A 24 -7.26 -15.15 -3.37
N ALA A 25 -6.41 -14.76 -4.33
CA ALA A 25 -5.90 -13.38 -4.42
C ALA A 25 -7.03 -12.37 -4.63
N ARG A 26 -8.05 -12.71 -5.43
CA ARG A 26 -9.20 -11.82 -5.66
C ARG A 26 -10.11 -11.69 -4.44
N ARG A 27 -10.32 -12.77 -3.67
CA ARG A 27 -11.15 -12.73 -2.45
C ARG A 27 -10.52 -11.92 -1.32
N LEU A 28 -9.19 -11.96 -1.22
CA LEU A 28 -8.41 -11.22 -0.21
C LEU A 28 -8.05 -9.80 -0.66
N ALA A 29 -8.24 -9.46 -1.94
CA ALA A 29 -7.92 -8.14 -2.46
C ALA A 29 -8.74 -7.05 -1.75
N PRO A 30 -8.09 -5.94 -1.32
CA PRO A 30 -8.79 -4.81 -0.74
C PRO A 30 -9.72 -4.15 -1.75
N ALA A 31 -10.86 -3.66 -1.26
CA ALA A 31 -11.71 -2.71 -1.96
C ALA A 31 -11.29 -1.30 -1.53
N TRP A 32 -10.88 -0.46 -2.49
CA TRP A 32 -10.31 0.85 -2.19
C TRP A 32 -11.38 1.93 -2.33
N VAL A 33 -11.65 2.65 -1.25
CA VAL A 33 -12.52 3.83 -1.26
C VAL A 33 -11.63 5.06 -1.42
N ILE A 34 -11.79 5.75 -2.54
CA ILE A 34 -10.98 6.90 -2.93
C ILE A 34 -11.80 8.18 -2.72
N HIS A 35 -11.32 9.04 -1.83
CA HIS A 35 -11.88 10.37 -1.63
C HIS A 35 -11.23 11.38 -2.59
N GLY A 36 -11.94 12.49 -2.89
CA GLY A 36 -11.45 13.53 -3.80
C GLY A 36 -11.19 13.01 -5.23
N TRP A 37 -11.92 11.98 -5.65
CA TRP A 37 -11.71 11.25 -6.90
C TRP A 37 -11.80 12.12 -8.15
N GLU A 38 -12.52 13.25 -8.09
CA GLU A 38 -12.60 14.23 -9.16
C GLU A 38 -11.21 14.71 -9.61
N GLN A 39 -10.25 14.75 -8.69
CA GLN A 39 -8.86 15.06 -8.98
C GLN A 39 -8.13 13.83 -9.52
N ALA A 40 -7.57 13.95 -10.73
CA ALA A 40 -6.91 12.83 -11.41
C ALA A 40 -5.75 12.22 -10.59
N TYR A 41 -5.04 13.03 -9.79
CA TYR A 41 -3.95 12.55 -8.94
C TYR A 41 -4.41 11.64 -7.79
N ASN A 42 -5.68 11.71 -7.38
CA ASN A 42 -6.25 10.82 -6.35
C ASN A 42 -6.67 9.46 -6.89
N ARG A 43 -6.75 9.30 -8.21
CA ARG A 43 -7.24 8.07 -8.84
C ARG A 43 -6.14 7.02 -8.89
N ILE A 44 -6.51 5.77 -8.64
CA ILE A 44 -5.62 4.62 -8.86
C ILE A 44 -5.33 4.53 -10.37
N GLY A 45 -4.05 4.47 -10.73
CA GLY A 45 -3.59 4.38 -12.12
C GLY A 45 -2.68 3.18 -12.38
N GLN A 46 -2.65 2.75 -13.64
CA GLN A 46 -1.72 1.75 -14.14
C GLN A 46 -0.39 2.44 -14.53
N PRO A 47 0.77 1.90 -14.14
CA PRO A 47 2.05 2.31 -14.69
C PRO A 47 2.12 2.10 -16.21
N VAL A 48 2.51 3.15 -16.93
CA VAL A 48 2.71 3.15 -18.38
C VAL A 48 4.10 3.68 -18.68
N ALA A 49 4.86 2.90 -19.45
CA ALA A 49 6.13 3.34 -19.99
C ALA A 49 5.92 4.04 -21.33
N SER A 50 6.65 5.11 -21.57
CA SER A 50 6.70 5.82 -22.85
C SER A 50 8.07 6.46 -23.05
N ARG A 51 8.27 7.13 -24.19
CA ARG A 51 9.43 7.99 -24.41
C ARG A 51 8.99 9.45 -24.44
N ASP A 52 9.78 10.33 -23.83
CA ASP A 52 9.56 11.78 -23.91
C ASP A 52 9.99 12.35 -25.28
N ALA A 53 9.93 13.67 -25.43
CA ALA A 53 10.31 14.37 -26.66
C ALA A 53 11.81 14.23 -27.01
N GLN A 54 12.64 13.88 -26.02
CA GLN A 54 14.08 13.64 -26.16
C GLN A 54 14.39 12.14 -26.35
N GLY A 55 13.37 11.30 -26.47
CA GLY A 55 13.50 9.86 -26.62
C GLY A 55 13.87 9.12 -25.32
N GLN A 56 13.92 9.82 -24.19
CA GLN A 56 14.24 9.23 -22.89
C GLN A 56 13.05 8.46 -22.36
N GLU A 57 13.32 7.35 -21.70
CA GLU A 57 12.29 6.56 -21.06
C GLU A 57 11.65 7.35 -19.91
N GLN A 58 10.32 7.33 -19.85
CA GLN A 58 9.55 7.86 -18.73
C GLN A 58 8.47 6.86 -18.33
N ILE A 59 8.16 6.82 -17.04
CA ILE A 59 7.02 6.08 -16.50
C ILE A 59 6.09 7.04 -15.78
N VAL A 60 4.81 6.93 -16.12
CA VAL A 60 3.72 7.70 -15.53
C VAL A 60 2.61 6.75 -15.10
N MET A 61 1.84 7.12 -14.08
CA MET A 61 0.63 6.40 -13.71
C MET A 61 -0.55 6.95 -14.51
N ASP A 62 -1.23 6.10 -15.26
CA ASP A 62 -2.40 6.45 -16.05
C ASP A 62 -3.69 6.23 -15.23
N PRO A 63 -4.32 7.30 -14.71
CA PRO A 63 -5.51 7.19 -13.87
C PRO A 63 -6.78 6.79 -14.64
N ALA A 64 -6.76 6.78 -15.98
CA ALA A 64 -7.89 6.32 -16.79
C ALA A 64 -7.93 4.79 -16.91
N ARG A 65 -6.82 4.11 -16.63
CA ARG A 65 -6.69 2.65 -16.65
C ARG A 65 -6.21 2.19 -15.28
N PRO A 66 -7.08 1.96 -14.29
CA PRO A 66 -6.63 1.48 -12.99
C PRO A 66 -6.09 0.06 -13.07
N ALA A 67 -5.11 -0.27 -12.23
CA ALA A 67 -4.63 -1.63 -12.05
C ALA A 67 -4.22 -1.86 -10.59
N MET A 68 -4.41 -3.09 -10.13
CA MET A 68 -3.93 -3.57 -8.83
C MET A 68 -2.95 -4.71 -9.08
N TYR A 69 -1.79 -4.63 -8.45
CA TYR A 69 -0.74 -5.63 -8.58
C TYR A 69 -0.69 -6.49 -7.33
N TRP A 70 -0.44 -7.79 -7.46
CA TRP A 70 -0.39 -8.67 -6.30
C TRP A 70 0.73 -9.71 -6.38
N ARG A 71 1.18 -10.16 -5.21
CA ARG A 71 2.05 -11.33 -5.06
C ARG A 71 1.69 -12.06 -3.77
N ALA A 72 1.78 -13.40 -3.78
CA ALA A 72 1.73 -14.21 -2.56
C ALA A 72 3.16 -14.57 -2.12
N VAL A 73 3.43 -14.44 -0.83
CA VAL A 73 4.74 -14.75 -0.22
C VAL A 73 4.50 -15.69 0.96
N PRO A 74 4.78 -17.00 0.83
CA PRO A 74 4.74 -17.91 1.96
C PRO A 74 5.91 -17.61 2.90
N PHE A 75 5.68 -17.73 4.20
CA PHE A 75 6.74 -17.61 5.21
C PHE A 75 6.45 -18.50 6.43
N GLN A 76 7.50 -18.79 7.18
CA GLN A 76 7.42 -19.48 8.47
C GLN A 76 7.68 -18.50 9.59
N ALA A 77 6.91 -18.60 10.66
CA ALA A 77 7.10 -17.85 11.89
C ALA A 77 7.12 -18.81 13.09
N ALA A 78 7.19 -18.30 14.32
CA ALA A 78 7.44 -19.15 15.49
C ALA A 78 6.26 -20.11 15.78
N HIS A 79 5.03 -19.72 15.43
CA HIS A 79 3.81 -20.45 15.76
C HIS A 79 3.06 -20.97 14.54
N GLY A 80 3.69 -21.01 13.37
CA GLY A 80 3.12 -21.68 12.20
C GLY A 80 3.61 -21.17 10.84
N SER A 81 2.91 -21.65 9.81
CA SER A 81 3.13 -21.23 8.42
C SER A 81 2.04 -20.27 7.99
N TYR A 82 2.46 -19.21 7.31
CA TYR A 82 1.58 -18.14 6.88
C TYR A 82 1.83 -17.80 5.41
N THR A 83 0.88 -17.10 4.80
CA THR A 83 1.06 -16.51 3.46
C THR A 83 0.66 -15.05 3.50
N ALA A 84 1.56 -14.17 3.07
CA ALA A 84 1.28 -12.76 2.85
C ALA A 84 0.83 -12.52 1.42
N TYR A 85 -0.40 -12.03 1.24
CA TYR A 85 -0.88 -11.49 -0.03
C TYR A 85 -0.61 -9.99 -0.05
N ILE A 86 0.36 -9.57 -0.87
CA ILE A 86 0.81 -8.18 -0.97
C ILE A 86 0.13 -7.56 -2.18
N TYR A 87 -0.71 -6.55 -1.95
CA TYR A 87 -1.39 -5.78 -2.97
C TYR A 87 -0.77 -4.40 -3.10
N ARG A 88 -0.57 -3.95 -4.34
CA ARG A 88 0.01 -2.66 -4.69
C ARG A 88 -0.87 -1.90 -5.65
N VAL A 89 -1.12 -0.64 -5.35
CA VAL A 89 -1.77 0.33 -6.25
C VAL A 89 -0.89 1.57 -6.37
N HIS A 90 -1.07 2.33 -7.44
CA HIS A 90 -0.29 3.53 -7.71
C HIS A 90 -1.16 4.75 -7.99
N PHE A 91 -0.61 5.92 -7.69
CA PHE A 91 -1.21 7.23 -7.91
C PHE A 91 -0.24 8.11 -8.72
N PRO A 92 -0.74 8.98 -9.62
CA PRO A 92 0.12 9.83 -10.44
C PRO A 92 1.10 10.70 -9.65
N SER A 93 0.63 11.34 -8.60
CA SER A 93 1.45 12.25 -7.79
C SER A 93 0.76 12.64 -6.51
N THR A 94 1.53 13.09 -5.53
CA THR A 94 1.02 13.92 -4.44
C THR A 94 1.36 15.38 -4.72
N PRO A 95 0.36 16.28 -4.82
CA PRO A 95 0.60 17.67 -5.15
C PRO A 95 1.44 18.37 -4.08
N VAL A 96 2.30 19.30 -4.52
CA VAL A 96 3.02 20.21 -3.63
C VAL A 96 2.01 21.14 -2.95
N SER A 97 2.10 21.26 -1.63
CA SER A 97 1.40 22.26 -0.86
C SER A 97 2.43 23.02 -0.03
N LEU A 98 2.38 24.36 -0.05
CA LEU A 98 3.22 25.22 0.80
C LEU A 98 2.54 25.52 2.14
N ILE A 99 1.20 25.46 2.21
CA ILE A 99 0.42 25.69 3.44
C ILE A 99 -0.76 24.69 3.50
N PRO A 100 -0.69 23.66 4.37
CA PRO A 100 0.51 23.24 5.09
C PRO A 100 1.61 22.78 4.14
N PHE A 101 2.88 23.00 4.51
CA PHE A 101 4.02 22.47 3.76
C PHE A 101 3.97 20.94 3.77
N PHE A 102 3.82 20.34 2.58
CA PHE A 102 3.72 18.89 2.44
C PHE A 102 5.04 18.31 1.93
N ILE A 103 5.78 17.67 2.84
CA ILE A 103 7.11 17.13 2.55
C ILE A 103 7.09 15.95 1.57
N GLY A 104 5.99 15.19 1.55
CA GLY A 104 5.85 13.97 0.74
C GLY A 104 5.42 14.20 -0.71
N ALA A 105 5.47 15.44 -1.21
CA ALA A 105 5.14 15.73 -2.60
C ALA A 105 6.11 15.01 -3.55
N GLY A 106 5.55 14.39 -4.59
CA GLY A 106 6.30 13.54 -5.52
C GLY A 106 5.40 12.88 -6.54
N SER A 107 6.00 12.12 -7.46
CA SER A 107 5.31 11.40 -8.53
C SER A 107 5.34 9.89 -8.31
N ASN A 108 4.50 9.16 -9.04
CA ASN A 108 4.52 7.69 -9.10
C ASN A 108 4.38 7.00 -7.72
N MET A 109 3.61 7.64 -6.84
CA MET A 109 3.34 7.18 -5.48
C MET A 109 2.65 5.82 -5.50
N GLY A 110 2.88 5.01 -4.47
CA GLY A 110 2.23 3.72 -4.32
C GLY A 110 1.84 3.42 -2.88
N LEU A 111 0.84 2.55 -2.76
CA LEU A 111 0.38 1.99 -1.49
C LEU A 111 0.49 0.47 -1.52
N PHE A 112 0.91 -0.08 -0.40
CA PHE A 112 0.82 -1.50 -0.10
C PHE A 112 -0.31 -1.77 0.91
N VAL A 113 -1.04 -2.85 0.64
CA VAL A 113 -1.87 -3.55 1.61
C VAL A 113 -1.42 -5.00 1.61
N VAL A 114 -0.98 -5.49 2.76
CA VAL A 114 -0.58 -6.88 2.96
C VAL A 114 -1.63 -7.57 3.81
N VAL A 115 -2.21 -8.66 3.29
CA VAL A 115 -3.12 -9.52 4.03
C VAL A 115 -2.39 -10.81 4.36
N ILE A 116 -2.09 -11.02 5.63
CA ILE A 116 -1.46 -12.24 6.12
C ILE A 116 -2.56 -13.23 6.47
N ILE A 117 -2.49 -14.43 5.89
CA ILE A 117 -3.41 -15.53 6.16
C ILE A 117 -2.69 -16.70 6.84
N ASP A 118 -3.45 -17.46 7.63
CA ASP A 118 -3.01 -18.73 8.21
C ASP A 118 -3.27 -19.93 7.25
N GLN A 119 -3.00 -21.14 7.74
CA GLN A 119 -3.24 -22.39 7.01
C GLN A 119 -4.73 -22.68 6.76
N ALA A 120 -5.64 -22.07 7.53
CA ALA A 120 -7.09 -22.15 7.33
C ALA A 120 -7.61 -21.12 6.30
N ASN A 121 -6.71 -20.36 5.67
CA ASN A 121 -7.01 -19.25 4.77
C ASN A 121 -7.79 -18.10 5.45
N GLN A 122 -7.64 -17.95 6.76
CA GLN A 122 -8.25 -16.85 7.51
C GLN A 122 -7.29 -15.66 7.53
N PRO A 123 -7.75 -14.43 7.23
CA PRO A 123 -6.95 -13.22 7.42
C PRO A 123 -6.66 -13.03 8.90
N VAL A 124 -5.39 -13.08 9.30
CA VAL A 124 -4.95 -12.94 10.70
C VAL A 124 -4.26 -11.60 10.97
N LEU A 125 -3.81 -10.88 9.94
CA LEU A 125 -3.23 -9.55 10.10
C LEU A 125 -3.35 -8.77 8.79
N VAL A 126 -3.64 -7.48 8.89
CA VAL A 126 -3.56 -6.54 7.76
C VAL A 126 -2.47 -5.53 8.05
N VAL A 127 -1.52 -5.40 7.12
CA VAL A 127 -0.48 -4.35 7.16
C VAL A 127 -0.77 -3.35 6.05
N THR A 128 -0.71 -2.05 6.36
CA THR A 128 -0.80 -1.00 5.34
C THR A 128 0.39 -0.06 5.47
N LEU A 129 0.91 0.39 4.33
CA LEU A 129 2.05 1.28 4.25
C LEU A 129 2.16 1.92 2.86
N GLY A 130 2.86 3.03 2.74
CA GLY A 130 3.29 3.52 1.42
C GLY A 130 4.38 2.62 0.85
N THR A 131 4.57 2.61 -0.47
CA THR A 131 5.68 1.82 -1.04
C THR A 131 7.06 2.41 -0.75
N CYS A 132 7.12 3.54 -0.03
CA CYS A 132 8.30 4.06 0.66
C CYS A 132 8.60 3.46 2.04
N GLY A 133 7.74 2.58 2.59
CA GLY A 133 7.88 2.06 3.97
C GLY A 133 7.29 2.97 5.06
N CYS A 134 6.96 4.19 4.68
CA CYS A 134 6.26 5.23 5.42
C CYS A 134 4.83 4.83 5.82
N TYR A 135 4.30 5.44 6.88
CA TYR A 135 2.90 5.28 7.35
C TYR A 135 2.48 3.83 7.65
N THR A 136 3.41 3.00 8.13
CA THR A 136 3.14 1.60 8.43
C THR A 136 2.15 1.45 9.58
N SER A 137 1.09 0.65 9.35
CA SER A 137 0.09 0.25 10.33
C SER A 137 -0.09 -1.27 10.29
N LEU A 138 -0.29 -1.89 11.45
CA LEU A 138 -0.58 -3.31 11.60
C LEU A 138 -1.89 -3.46 12.37
N THR A 139 -2.91 -4.02 11.73
CA THR A 139 -4.25 -4.16 12.30
C THR A 139 -4.63 -5.65 12.39
N PRO A 140 -4.82 -6.20 13.61
CA PRO A 140 -5.23 -7.59 13.78
C PRO A 140 -6.67 -7.79 13.33
N THR A 141 -7.07 -9.05 13.23
CA THR A 141 -8.43 -9.47 12.93
C THR A 141 -9.02 -10.27 14.09
N ASN A 142 -10.30 -10.63 14.02
CA ASN A 142 -10.91 -11.59 14.94
C ASN A 142 -10.34 -13.03 14.81
N PHE A 143 -9.46 -13.30 13.84
CA PHE A 143 -8.74 -14.56 13.68
C PHE A 143 -7.27 -14.49 14.13
N THR A 144 -6.77 -13.33 14.55
CA THR A 144 -5.41 -13.23 15.10
C THR A 144 -5.29 -14.08 16.37
N PRO A 145 -4.33 -15.01 16.47
CA PRO A 145 -4.11 -15.78 17.70
C PRO A 145 -3.77 -14.84 18.87
N ALA A 146 -4.36 -15.09 20.04
CA ALA A 146 -4.11 -14.27 21.23
C ALA A 146 -2.62 -14.16 21.58
N ALA A 147 -1.85 -15.23 21.36
CA ALA A 147 -0.41 -15.26 21.61
C ALA A 147 0.43 -14.42 20.63
N ALA A 148 -0.14 -14.00 19.50
CA ALA A 148 0.56 -13.23 18.47
C ALA A 148 0.54 -11.72 18.73
N TYR A 149 -0.33 -11.25 19.63
CA TYR A 149 -0.45 -9.82 19.94
C TYR A 149 0.81 -9.26 20.60
N PRO A 150 1.17 -8.00 20.28
CA PRO A 150 2.26 -7.32 20.97
C PRO A 150 2.00 -7.15 22.48
N PRO A 151 3.05 -7.16 23.31
CA PRO A 151 2.92 -6.87 24.73
C PRO A 151 2.20 -5.54 24.98
N GLY A 152 1.16 -5.56 25.82
CA GLY A 152 0.40 -4.37 26.16
C GLY A 152 -0.61 -3.92 25.11
N TRP A 153 -0.90 -4.73 24.08
CA TRP A 153 -1.99 -4.44 23.15
C TRP A 153 -3.32 -4.21 23.89
N ARG A 154 -4.04 -3.17 23.48
CA ARG A 154 -5.35 -2.81 24.04
C ARG A 154 -6.39 -2.94 22.94
N ASP A 155 -7.59 -3.42 23.29
CA ASP A 155 -8.73 -3.47 22.37
C ASP A 155 -9.36 -2.08 22.22
N GLN A 156 -8.54 -1.10 21.82
CA GLN A 156 -8.91 0.31 21.64
C GLN A 156 -8.37 0.80 20.29
N PRO A 157 -9.05 1.78 19.64
CA PRO A 157 -8.57 2.36 18.39
C PRO A 157 -7.12 2.84 18.50
N VAL A 158 -6.36 2.65 17.42
CA VAL A 158 -4.96 3.07 17.33
C VAL A 158 -4.89 4.38 16.56
N GLU A 159 -4.41 5.42 17.24
CA GLU A 159 -4.14 6.72 16.61
C GLU A 159 -2.76 6.69 15.94
N LEU A 160 -2.74 6.87 14.62
CA LEU A 160 -1.52 6.83 13.83
C LEU A 160 -1.53 7.96 12.79
N TYR A 161 -0.57 8.87 12.89
CA TYR A 161 -0.44 10.04 12.00
C TYR A 161 -1.73 10.84 11.84
N GLY A 162 -2.49 11.03 12.92
CA GLY A 162 -3.75 11.78 12.92
C GLY A 162 -4.94 11.04 12.34
N GLU A 163 -4.84 9.73 12.12
CA GLU A 163 -5.94 8.84 11.75
C GLU A 163 -6.24 7.85 12.87
N SER A 164 -7.50 7.44 12.97
CA SER A 164 -7.94 6.44 13.92
C SER A 164 -8.20 5.13 13.20
N PHE A 165 -7.46 4.08 13.56
CA PHE A 165 -7.63 2.73 13.04
C PHE A 165 -8.36 1.85 14.05
N PRO A 166 -9.20 0.90 13.60
CA PRO A 166 -9.86 -0.01 14.52
C PRO A 166 -8.81 -0.85 15.28
N ALA A 167 -9.10 -1.17 16.54
CA ALA A 167 -8.28 -2.08 17.34
C ALA A 167 -8.17 -3.47 16.70
N ARG A 168 -9.20 -3.86 15.94
CA ARG A 168 -9.33 -5.16 15.31
C ARG A 168 -10.33 -5.09 14.16
N LEU A 169 -10.05 -5.80 13.08
CA LEU A 169 -10.95 -5.99 11.94
C LEU A 169 -11.83 -7.21 12.16
N ASP A 170 -13.14 -7.07 12.00
CA ASP A 170 -14.08 -8.16 12.17
C ASP A 170 -14.49 -8.78 10.83
N TYR A 171 -13.95 -9.96 10.54
CA TYR A 171 -14.32 -10.81 9.41
C TYR A 171 -15.39 -11.85 9.77
N GLY A 172 -15.81 -11.92 11.04
CA GLY A 172 -16.82 -12.86 11.52
C GLY A 172 -18.24 -12.48 11.07
N GLY A 173 -19.10 -13.48 10.92
CA GLY A 173 -20.55 -13.30 10.71
C GLY A 173 -20.99 -12.64 9.39
N GLN A 174 -20.05 -12.26 8.53
CA GLN A 174 -20.33 -11.61 7.25
C GLN A 174 -20.25 -12.60 6.08
N GLU A 175 -21.22 -12.55 5.17
CA GLU A 175 -21.13 -13.33 3.94
C GLU A 175 -20.09 -12.69 2.99
N ARG A 176 -19.05 -13.46 2.64
CA ARG A 176 -17.98 -13.04 1.73
C ARG A 176 -17.39 -11.67 2.13
N PRO A 177 -16.79 -11.55 3.33
CA PRO A 177 -16.25 -10.30 3.81
C PRO A 177 -15.17 -9.76 2.86
N ARG A 178 -15.07 -8.44 2.80
CA ARG A 178 -14.06 -7.71 2.02
C ARG A 178 -13.43 -6.64 2.88
N LEU A 179 -12.10 -6.61 2.86
CA LEU A 179 -11.32 -5.51 3.42
C LEU A 179 -11.63 -4.24 2.64
N VAL A 180 -12.03 -3.19 3.35
CA VAL A 180 -12.23 -1.85 2.81
C VAL A 180 -11.10 -0.96 3.29
N VAL A 181 -10.43 -0.31 2.34
CA VAL A 181 -9.31 0.60 2.60
C VAL A 181 -9.69 1.99 2.12
N GLN A 182 -9.80 2.94 3.04
CA GLN A 182 -10.10 4.33 2.75
C GLN A 182 -8.80 5.11 2.59
N VAL A 183 -8.66 5.83 1.48
CA VAL A 183 -7.43 6.55 1.13
C VAL A 183 -7.63 8.05 1.26
N ARG A 184 -6.72 8.72 1.98
CA ARG A 184 -6.71 10.17 2.14
C ARG A 184 -6.38 10.85 0.81
N PRO A 185 -7.19 11.84 0.36
CA PRO A 185 -6.91 12.56 -0.87
C PRO A 185 -5.64 13.40 -0.73
N GLY A 186 -4.88 13.52 -1.81
CA GLY A 186 -3.64 14.27 -1.91
C GLY A 186 -2.45 13.51 -1.34
N GLU A 187 -2.55 12.97 -0.12
CA GLU A 187 -1.43 12.31 0.56
C GLU A 187 -1.25 10.85 0.17
N HIS A 188 -2.28 10.22 -0.38
CA HIS A 188 -2.29 8.80 -0.77
C HIS A 188 -1.81 7.87 0.34
N ARG A 189 -2.27 8.12 1.58
CA ARG A 189 -2.08 7.22 2.72
C ARG A 189 -3.42 6.67 3.21
N VAL A 190 -3.38 5.53 3.87
CA VAL A 190 -4.59 4.94 4.46
C VAL A 190 -5.07 5.81 5.62
N MET A 191 -6.35 6.16 5.60
CA MET A 191 -7.02 6.92 6.66
C MET A 191 -8.09 6.11 7.40
N GLY A 192 -8.46 4.94 6.88
CA GLY A 192 -9.44 4.08 7.51
C GLY A 192 -9.40 2.67 6.98
N LEU A 193 -9.67 1.72 7.87
CA LEU A 193 -9.83 0.31 7.56
C LEU A 193 -11.15 -0.19 8.10
N GLY A 194 -11.75 -1.13 7.40
CA GLY A 194 -12.95 -1.83 7.85
C GLY A 194 -13.18 -3.10 7.06
N VAL A 195 -14.18 -3.87 7.47
CA VAL A 195 -14.63 -5.05 6.75
C VAL A 195 -16.11 -4.88 6.43
N GLN A 196 -16.48 -5.14 5.19
CA GLN A 196 -17.87 -5.08 4.74
C GLN A 196 -18.26 -6.33 3.96
N PRO A 197 -19.53 -6.75 3.99
CA PRO A 197 -20.00 -7.84 3.15
C PRO A 197 -19.97 -7.41 1.68
N ALA A 198 -19.65 -8.34 0.78
CA ALA A 198 -19.55 -8.04 -0.65
C ALA A 198 -20.85 -7.48 -1.26
N ALA A 199 -22.00 -7.80 -0.68
CA ALA A 199 -23.30 -7.27 -1.09
C ALA A 199 -23.41 -5.76 -0.87
N ARG A 200 -22.96 -5.26 0.29
CA ARG A 200 -22.97 -3.81 0.61
C ARG A 200 -22.09 -3.01 -0.33
N LEU A 201 -20.93 -3.56 -0.68
CA LEU A 201 -20.01 -2.96 -1.66
C LEU A 201 -20.55 -2.96 -3.09
N ALA A 202 -21.63 -3.71 -3.37
CA ALA A 202 -22.32 -3.71 -4.65
C ALA A 202 -23.52 -2.75 -4.70
N GLU A 203 -23.85 -2.07 -3.60
CA GLU A 203 -24.97 -1.13 -3.55
C GLU A 203 -24.64 0.15 -4.34
N PRO A 204 -25.33 0.43 -5.47
CA PRO A 204 -25.00 1.56 -6.34
C PRO A 204 -25.28 2.93 -5.70
N ASN A 205 -26.15 2.97 -4.68
CA ASN A 205 -26.43 4.18 -3.91
C ASN A 205 -25.31 4.52 -2.93
N LEU A 206 -24.52 3.52 -2.51
CA LEU A 206 -23.39 3.71 -1.61
C LEU A 206 -22.08 3.88 -2.38
N TYR A 207 -21.92 3.13 -3.49
CA TYR A 207 -20.65 3.04 -4.20
C TYR A 207 -20.80 3.10 -5.71
N ARG A 208 -19.98 3.94 -6.35
CA ARG A 208 -19.68 3.85 -7.77
C ARG A 208 -18.45 2.98 -7.95
N THR A 209 -18.64 1.81 -8.56
CA THR A 209 -17.58 0.80 -8.66
C THR A 209 -16.73 0.98 -9.92
N HIS A 210 -15.42 0.98 -9.74
CA HIS A 210 -14.41 0.93 -10.79
C HIS A 210 -13.78 -0.45 -10.84
N ALA A 211 -14.01 -1.15 -11.95
CA ALA A 211 -13.37 -2.43 -12.23
C ALA A 211 -11.85 -2.25 -12.35
N THR A 212 -11.09 -2.98 -11.52
CA THR A 212 -9.64 -2.85 -11.44
C THR A 212 -8.98 -4.20 -11.71
N PRO A 213 -8.36 -4.41 -12.89
CA PRO A 213 -7.63 -5.63 -13.18
C PRO A 213 -6.62 -5.98 -12.08
N LEU A 214 -6.71 -7.20 -11.57
CA LEU A 214 -5.79 -7.77 -10.59
C LEU A 214 -4.70 -8.55 -11.31
N ARG A 215 -3.49 -8.00 -11.36
CA ARG A 215 -2.37 -8.48 -12.16
C ARG A 215 -1.21 -8.97 -11.29
N PRO A 216 -0.45 -10.01 -11.69
CA PRO A 216 0.77 -10.38 -10.99
C PRO A 216 1.76 -9.21 -10.89
N ALA A 217 2.40 -9.03 -9.73
CA ALA A 217 3.36 -7.96 -9.51
C ALA A 217 4.58 -8.04 -10.45
N ASP A 218 4.90 -9.21 -10.99
CA ASP A 218 5.99 -9.41 -11.96
C ASP A 218 5.75 -8.68 -13.30
N GLU A 219 4.50 -8.30 -13.61
CA GLU A 219 4.21 -7.44 -14.77
C GLU A 219 4.80 -6.05 -14.62
N LEU A 220 5.05 -5.57 -13.40
CA LEU A 220 5.69 -4.27 -13.17
C LEU A 220 7.13 -4.22 -13.67
N ARG A 221 7.76 -5.37 -13.92
CA ARG A 221 9.11 -5.46 -14.52
C ARG A 221 9.08 -5.57 -16.05
N ARG A 222 7.89 -5.62 -16.66
CA ARG A 222 7.70 -5.88 -18.10
C ARG A 222 6.64 -4.96 -18.71
N LEU A 223 6.74 -3.66 -18.42
CA LEU A 223 5.89 -2.62 -18.99
C LEU A 223 6.19 -2.48 -20.49
N PRO A 224 5.19 -2.50 -21.39
CA PRO A 224 5.43 -2.31 -22.82
C PRO A 224 6.09 -0.95 -23.14
N LEU A 225 7.11 -0.94 -24.00
CA LEU A 225 7.80 0.25 -24.48
C LEU A 225 8.27 0.06 -25.95
N GLY A 226 7.49 0.56 -26.90
CA GLY A 226 7.75 0.33 -28.33
C GLY A 226 7.62 -1.15 -28.70
N GLN A 227 8.68 -1.75 -29.27
CA GLN A 227 8.74 -3.18 -29.60
C GLN A 227 9.26 -4.05 -28.44
N GLY A 228 9.63 -3.44 -27.31
CA GLY A 228 10.20 -4.14 -26.17
C GLY A 228 9.43 -3.89 -24.87
N THR A 229 10.10 -4.18 -23.75
CA THR A 229 9.58 -3.92 -22.41
C THR A 229 10.62 -3.18 -21.57
N THR A 230 10.15 -2.50 -20.53
CA THR A 230 10.98 -1.93 -19.47
C THR A 230 10.41 -2.25 -18.09
N SER A 231 11.19 -2.00 -17.05
CA SER A 231 10.78 -2.15 -15.66
C SER A 231 10.31 -0.82 -15.07
N LEU A 232 9.26 -0.86 -14.24
CA LEU A 232 8.86 0.23 -13.34
C LEU A 232 10.01 0.67 -12.41
N PHE A 233 10.90 -0.27 -12.10
CA PHE A 233 11.99 -0.09 -11.16
C PHE A 233 13.32 0.09 -11.89
N TYR A 234 14.23 0.87 -11.33
CA TYR A 234 15.64 0.82 -11.74
C TYR A 234 16.18 -0.61 -11.51
N GLU A 235 16.88 -1.15 -12.51
CA GLU A 235 17.34 -2.55 -12.50
C GLU A 235 18.80 -2.67 -12.06
N ASP A 236 19.53 -1.56 -11.97
CA ASP A 236 20.93 -1.51 -11.58
C ASP A 236 21.30 -0.20 -10.85
N GLY A 237 22.54 -0.17 -10.35
CA GLY A 237 23.13 1.00 -9.70
C GLY A 237 22.59 1.31 -8.30
N VAL A 238 22.90 2.51 -7.81
CA VAL A 238 22.51 2.96 -6.45
C VAL A 238 20.99 3.03 -6.28
N LEU A 239 20.24 3.17 -7.38
CA LEU A 239 18.79 3.24 -7.37
C LEU A 239 18.11 1.88 -7.59
N GLU A 240 18.85 0.76 -7.68
CA GLU A 240 18.27 -0.57 -7.92
C GLU A 240 17.05 -0.82 -7.00
N GLY A 241 15.94 -1.24 -7.62
CA GLY A 241 14.68 -1.51 -6.92
C GLY A 241 13.83 -0.29 -6.57
N HIS A 242 14.31 0.93 -6.76
CA HIS A 242 13.47 2.13 -6.61
C HIS A 242 12.58 2.34 -7.83
N VAL A 243 11.39 2.89 -7.61
CA VAL A 243 10.44 3.26 -8.67
C VAL A 243 11.00 4.42 -9.47
N LYS A 244 11.05 4.26 -10.80
CA LYS A 244 11.49 5.31 -11.72
C LYS A 244 10.57 6.52 -11.62
N GLY A 245 11.16 7.71 -11.52
CA GLY A 245 10.42 8.98 -11.40
C GLY A 245 9.80 9.26 -10.02
N ALA A 246 9.88 8.35 -9.03
CA ALA A 246 9.32 8.56 -7.69
C ALA A 246 10.25 9.37 -6.75
N TRP A 247 10.93 10.37 -7.28
CA TRP A 247 11.85 11.18 -6.48
C TRP A 247 11.09 12.18 -5.61
N LYS A 248 11.51 12.31 -4.34
CA LYS A 248 10.94 13.21 -3.35
C LYS A 248 12.03 14.16 -2.81
N PRO A 249 12.22 15.33 -3.44
CA PRO A 249 13.33 16.21 -3.13
C PRO A 249 13.29 16.72 -1.67
N TRP A 250 12.10 17.03 -1.15
CA TRP A 250 11.96 17.58 0.20
C TRP A 250 12.22 16.54 1.28
N GLU A 251 11.72 15.30 1.13
CA GLU A 251 12.05 14.21 2.06
C GLU A 251 13.55 13.92 2.03
N THR A 252 14.14 13.84 0.84
CA THR A 252 15.60 13.64 0.69
C THR A 252 16.39 14.71 1.44
N MET A 253 16.03 15.99 1.28
CA MET A 253 16.76 17.11 1.87
C MET A 253 16.59 17.20 3.39
N PHE A 254 15.36 17.09 3.90
CA PHE A 254 15.08 17.32 5.32
C PHE A 254 15.20 16.06 6.18
N ILE A 255 14.93 14.89 5.59
CA ILE A 255 14.93 13.61 6.31
C ILE A 255 16.21 12.82 6.03
N GLY A 256 16.76 12.91 4.82
CA GLY A 256 17.85 12.04 4.39
C GLY A 256 19.12 12.15 5.22
N TRP A 257 19.44 13.34 5.74
CA TRP A 257 20.66 13.55 6.52
C TRP A 257 20.64 12.85 7.89
N TRP A 258 19.52 12.86 8.62
CA TRP A 258 19.42 12.19 9.93
C TRP A 258 19.09 10.71 9.80
N CYS A 259 18.39 10.34 8.73
CA CYS A 259 18.16 8.96 8.38
C CYS A 259 19.37 8.30 7.74
N LEU A 260 20.42 9.04 7.35
CA LEU A 260 21.59 8.58 6.58
C LEU A 260 21.24 7.90 5.25
N ASP A 261 20.17 8.34 4.59
CA ASP A 261 19.63 7.75 3.35
C ASP A 261 19.25 8.85 2.35
N GLY A 262 20.01 8.95 1.26
CA GLY A 262 19.76 9.91 0.18
C GLY A 262 18.59 9.54 -0.75
N THR A 263 17.99 8.37 -0.58
CA THR A 263 16.78 7.95 -1.31
C THR A 263 15.60 7.73 -0.36
N VAL A 264 15.68 8.24 0.87
CA VAL A 264 14.56 8.17 1.82
C VAL A 264 13.29 8.71 1.17
N GLY A 265 12.20 7.97 1.38
CA GLY A 265 10.91 8.38 0.85
C GLY A 265 10.63 7.97 -0.59
N MET A 266 11.66 7.57 -1.35
CA MET A 266 11.43 7.01 -2.69
C MET A 266 10.70 5.68 -2.59
N ASP A 267 9.74 5.49 -3.47
CA ASP A 267 8.95 4.26 -3.56
C ASP A 267 9.83 3.09 -4.06
N LYS A 268 9.60 1.88 -3.52
CA LYS A 268 10.47 0.71 -3.73
C LYS A 268 9.71 -0.50 -4.25
N ALA A 269 10.44 -1.41 -4.90
CA ALA A 269 10.01 -2.77 -5.18
C ALA A 269 10.05 -3.61 -3.89
N TYR A 270 9.16 -4.59 -3.80
CA TYR A 270 9.19 -5.56 -2.71
C TYR A 270 10.24 -6.65 -2.99
N GLY A 271 11.06 -6.99 -1.98
CA GLY A 271 11.99 -8.12 -2.03
C GLY A 271 13.23 -7.91 -2.89
N VAL A 272 13.72 -6.68 -3.03
CA VAL A 272 14.99 -6.39 -3.72
C VAL A 272 16.15 -6.49 -2.74
N LYS A 273 17.11 -7.35 -3.04
CA LYS A 273 18.32 -7.52 -2.22
C LYS A 273 19.12 -6.22 -2.20
N GLY A 274 19.53 -5.77 -1.03
CA GLY A 274 20.32 -4.54 -0.87
C GLY A 274 19.49 -3.25 -0.88
N ASN A 275 18.19 -3.31 -1.19
CA ASN A 275 17.28 -2.18 -1.08
C ASN A 275 16.09 -2.53 -0.15
N PRO A 276 16.30 -2.52 1.18
CA PRO A 276 15.25 -2.91 2.13
C PRO A 276 14.05 -1.97 2.05
N LEU A 277 12.85 -2.55 2.12
CA LEU A 277 11.58 -1.84 2.30
C LEU A 277 11.38 -1.60 3.80
N TYR A 278 12.27 -0.80 4.38
CA TYR A 278 12.31 -0.52 5.80
C TYR A 278 11.14 0.36 6.25
N THR A 279 10.67 0.15 7.47
CA THR A 279 9.52 0.88 8.04
C THR A 279 9.86 1.75 9.24
N SER A 280 11.15 1.80 9.62
CA SER A 280 11.70 2.72 10.60
C SER A 280 12.72 3.67 9.98
N LEU A 281 12.62 4.96 10.33
CA LEU A 281 13.58 5.98 9.89
C LEU A 281 14.91 5.91 10.66
N GLN A 282 14.98 5.16 11.75
CA GLN A 282 16.23 4.99 12.50
C GLN A 282 17.21 4.10 11.72
N PRO A 283 18.43 4.59 11.40
CA PRO A 283 19.35 3.87 10.52
C PRO A 283 19.68 2.44 10.98
N TRP A 284 19.81 2.24 12.29
CA TRP A 284 20.14 0.94 12.90
C TRP A 284 18.98 -0.07 12.86
N TYR A 285 17.75 0.36 12.51
CA TYR A 285 16.58 -0.51 12.38
C TYR A 285 16.18 -0.81 10.94
N ARG A 286 16.94 -0.36 9.93
CA ARG A 286 16.57 -0.56 8.52
C ARG A 286 16.35 -2.02 8.15
N GLN A 287 17.29 -2.88 8.54
CA GLN A 287 17.21 -4.32 8.23
C GLN A 287 16.14 -5.02 9.07
N SER A 288 16.05 -4.71 10.37
CA SER A 288 15.05 -5.34 11.24
C SER A 288 13.62 -4.93 10.92
N SER A 289 13.43 -3.75 10.31
CA SER A 289 12.11 -3.22 9.92
C SER A 289 11.78 -3.42 8.44
N ASP A 290 12.57 -4.20 7.70
CA ASP A 290 12.36 -4.49 6.28
C ASP A 290 11.18 -5.44 6.10
N LEU A 291 10.10 -4.95 5.46
CA LEU A 291 8.92 -5.76 5.16
C LEU A 291 9.25 -7.00 4.29
N SER A 292 10.34 -6.97 3.53
CA SER A 292 10.76 -8.10 2.70
C SER A 292 11.20 -9.31 3.53
N ASP A 293 11.62 -9.10 4.78
CA ASP A 293 11.82 -10.14 5.80
C ASP A 293 10.60 -10.18 6.74
N LEU A 294 9.51 -10.80 6.28
CA LEU A 294 8.23 -10.81 7.01
C LEU A 294 8.35 -11.27 8.48
N PRO A 295 9.04 -12.38 8.83
CA PRO A 295 9.24 -12.76 10.22
C PRO A 295 10.01 -11.71 11.03
N GLY A 296 11.10 -11.18 10.48
CA GLY A 296 11.90 -10.13 11.12
C GLY A 296 11.10 -8.84 11.34
N PHE A 297 10.37 -8.41 10.32
CA PHE A 297 9.46 -7.26 10.33
C PHE A 297 8.39 -7.39 11.41
N LEU A 298 7.68 -8.53 11.47
CA LEU A 298 6.64 -8.76 12.47
C LEU A 298 7.22 -8.70 13.89
N LYS A 299 8.36 -9.36 14.11
CA LYS A 299 9.08 -9.33 15.38
C LYS A 299 9.52 -7.92 15.77
N PHE A 300 10.01 -7.12 14.82
CA PHE A 300 10.40 -5.73 15.05
C PHE A 300 9.22 -4.88 15.53
N TRP A 301 8.03 -5.10 14.97
CA TRP A 301 6.79 -4.46 15.42
C TRP A 301 6.14 -5.13 16.64
N GLY A 302 6.82 -6.08 17.28
CA GLY A 302 6.41 -6.73 18.52
C GLY A 302 5.39 -7.86 18.36
N TRP A 303 5.06 -8.26 17.13
CA TRP A 303 4.14 -9.37 16.86
C TRP A 303 4.84 -10.71 17.02
N ASN A 304 4.11 -11.70 17.56
CA ASN A 304 4.62 -13.01 17.91
C ASN A 304 3.89 -14.12 17.14
N PHE A 305 3.90 -14.03 15.80
CA PHE A 305 3.44 -15.09 14.89
C PHE A 305 4.44 -16.24 14.80
#